data_AF-L7JQU9-F1
#
_entry.id   AF-L7JQU9-F1
#
_cell.length_a   1.000
_cell.length_b   1.000
_cell.length_c   1.000
_cell.angle_alpha   90.00
_cell.angle_beta   90.00
_cell.angle_gamma   90.00
#
_symmetry.space_group_name_H-M   'P 1'
#
loop_
_entity.id
_entity.type
_entity.pdbx_description
1 polymer ?
#
loop_
_entity_poly.entity_id
_entity_poly.type
_entity_poly.pdbx_seq_one_letter_code
_entity_poly.pdbx_strand_id
1 'polypeptide(L)'
;MTLPMHSNNPNDPIRKLTEMIDEVNFMKYNEEVQTGPIEKYIDHPFFKNNTRVIQRLNELYKSTENENVLFLMYNRSIAQFHYSYYANFADYFIKVCNYAAADYILRKGIRMECYRKQVLVDMLEKLPLQQIVADENVRKVFKRKSIVLFNKEWVNQERSYVSNLVVHCNGQCFGLMERKAYDYLKKTGAKDFAGI
;
A
#
# COMPACT_ATOMS: atom_id res chain seq x y z
N MET A 1 -24.88 -17.69 -19.47
CA MET A 1 -24.74 -17.37 -18.03
C MET A 1 -24.88 -15.88 -17.85
N THR A 2 -26.03 -15.46 -17.33
CA THR A 2 -26.38 -14.07 -17.02
C THR A 2 -25.69 -13.65 -15.73
N LEU A 3 -24.97 -12.52 -15.77
CA LEU A 3 -24.37 -11.90 -14.57
C LEU A 3 -25.49 -11.49 -13.59
N PRO A 4 -25.26 -11.59 -12.26
CA PRO A 4 -26.25 -11.16 -11.28
C PRO A 4 -26.46 -9.64 -11.40
N MET A 5 -27.72 -9.22 -11.51
CA MET A 5 -28.09 -7.81 -11.52
C MET A 5 -27.61 -7.15 -10.23
N HIS A 6 -26.80 -6.10 -10.37
CA HIS A 6 -26.44 -5.22 -9.27
C HIS A 6 -27.70 -4.63 -8.64
N SER A 7 -27.69 -4.47 -7.31
CA SER A 7 -28.79 -3.82 -6.60
C SER A 7 -29.02 -2.42 -7.18
N ASN A 8 -30.27 -2.08 -7.50
CA ASN A 8 -30.65 -0.77 -8.06
C ASN A 8 -30.55 0.38 -7.03
N ASN A 9 -29.75 0.22 -5.98
CA ASN A 9 -29.57 1.25 -4.96
C ASN A 9 -28.59 2.32 -5.46
N PRO A 10 -29.03 3.57 -5.72
CA PRO A 10 -28.17 4.65 -6.19
C PRO A 10 -27.14 5.14 -5.15
N ASN A 11 -27.24 4.66 -3.90
CA ASN A 11 -26.26 4.92 -2.84
C ASN A 11 -25.32 3.74 -2.56
N ASP A 12 -25.33 2.69 -3.39
CA ASP A 12 -24.38 1.58 -3.28
C ASP A 12 -22.94 2.10 -3.47
N PRO A 13 -22.07 2.01 -2.43
CA PRO A 13 -20.69 2.46 -2.51
C PRO A 13 -19.90 1.77 -3.62
N ILE A 14 -20.22 0.52 -3.95
CA ILE A 14 -19.56 -0.26 -5.02
C ILE A 14 -19.93 0.29 -6.39
N ARG A 15 -21.21 0.63 -6.59
CA ARG A 15 -21.69 1.23 -7.85
C ARG A 15 -21.08 2.61 -8.08
N LYS A 16 -21.06 3.48 -7.05
CA LYS A 16 -20.37 4.78 -7.13
C LYS A 16 -18.88 4.60 -7.42
N LEU A 17 -18.24 3.60 -6.83
CA LEU A 17 -16.84 3.27 -7.11
C LEU A 17 -16.63 2.81 -8.57
N THR A 18 -17.55 2.02 -9.11
CA THR A 18 -17.51 1.54 -10.50
C THR A 18 -17.76 2.67 -11.49
N GLU A 19 -18.76 3.52 -11.25
CA GLU A 19 -19.03 4.73 -12.05
C GLU A 19 -17.83 5.68 -12.03
N MET A 20 -17.19 5.88 -10.87
CA MET A 20 -15.94 6.65 -10.78
C MET A 20 -14.83 6.02 -11.64
N ILE A 21 -14.62 4.71 -11.55
CA ILE A 21 -13.56 4.01 -12.31
C ILE A 21 -13.76 4.08 -13.82
N ASP A 22 -15.00 3.95 -14.28
CA ASP A 22 -15.33 3.96 -15.71
C ASP A 22 -15.16 5.36 -16.34
N GLU A 23 -15.18 6.42 -15.53
CA GLU A 23 -14.93 7.82 -15.93
C GLU A 23 -13.52 8.34 -15.59
N VAL A 24 -12.65 7.53 -14.95
CA VAL A 24 -11.36 7.99 -14.41
C VAL A 24 -10.25 8.08 -15.47
N ASN A 25 -9.77 9.31 -15.71
CA ASN A 25 -8.51 9.57 -16.40
C ASN A 25 -7.33 9.41 -15.42
N PHE A 26 -6.75 8.20 -15.35
CA PHE A 26 -5.62 7.87 -14.49
C PHE A 26 -4.40 8.80 -14.66
N MET A 27 -4.18 9.35 -15.87
CA MET A 27 -3.09 10.30 -16.10
C MET A 27 -3.31 11.59 -15.31
N LYS A 28 -4.52 12.15 -15.38
CA LYS A 28 -4.88 13.37 -14.63
C LYS A 28 -4.70 13.18 -13.12
N TYR A 29 -5.11 12.05 -12.56
CA TYR A 29 -4.92 11.79 -11.13
C TYR A 29 -3.45 11.59 -10.74
N ASN A 30 -2.63 10.97 -11.60
CA ASN A 30 -1.21 10.86 -11.34
C ASN A 30 -0.51 12.23 -11.40
N GLU A 31 -0.94 13.14 -12.29
CA GLU A 31 -0.48 14.53 -12.33
C GLU A 31 -0.90 15.32 -11.09
N GLU A 32 -2.14 15.14 -10.62
CA GLU A 32 -2.62 15.72 -9.37
C GLU A 32 -1.82 15.18 -8.18
N VAL A 33 -1.56 13.88 -8.11
CA VAL A 33 -0.71 13.28 -7.07
C VAL A 33 0.73 13.80 -7.17
N GLN A 34 1.24 14.08 -8.36
CA GLN A 34 2.61 14.58 -8.54
C GLN A 34 2.76 16.02 -8.02
N THR A 35 1.77 16.87 -8.29
CA THR A 35 1.84 18.31 -8.03
C THR A 35 1.15 18.75 -6.74
N GLY A 36 0.18 17.97 -6.28
CA GLY A 36 -0.64 18.27 -5.11
C GLY A 36 0.02 17.89 -3.78
N PRO A 37 -0.56 18.37 -2.66
CA PRO A 37 -0.17 17.94 -1.32
C PRO A 37 -0.50 16.46 -1.09
N ILE A 38 0.50 15.67 -0.67
CA ILE A 38 0.37 14.21 -0.58
C ILE A 38 -0.62 13.76 0.49
N GLU A 39 -0.77 14.55 1.55
CA GLU A 39 -1.66 14.28 2.67
C GLU A 39 -3.12 14.14 2.25
N LYS A 40 -3.53 14.71 1.11
CA LYS A 40 -4.89 14.56 0.57
C LYS A 40 -5.21 13.14 0.13
N TYR A 41 -4.18 12.33 -0.17
CA TYR A 41 -4.34 10.99 -0.73
C TYR A 41 -4.19 9.87 0.30
N ILE A 42 -3.73 10.18 1.53
CA ILE A 42 -3.38 9.21 2.57
C ILE A 42 -4.57 8.37 3.04
N ASP A 43 -5.73 9.01 3.29
CA ASP A 43 -6.93 8.31 3.77
C ASP A 43 -7.81 7.77 2.65
N HIS A 44 -7.49 8.07 1.39
CA HIS A 44 -8.33 7.74 0.26
C HIS A 44 -8.04 6.31 -0.23
N PRO A 45 -9.02 5.36 -0.15
CA PRO A 45 -8.77 3.95 -0.41
C PRO A 45 -8.16 3.64 -1.78
N PHE A 46 -8.56 4.40 -2.80
CA PHE A 46 -8.05 4.27 -4.18
C PHE A 46 -6.53 4.49 -4.30
N PHE A 47 -5.92 5.31 -3.43
CA PHE A 47 -4.51 5.67 -3.54
C PHE A 47 -3.58 4.82 -2.68
N LYS A 48 -4.11 3.84 -1.92
CA LYS A 48 -3.32 3.04 -0.97
C LYS A 48 -2.18 2.26 -1.63
N ASN A 49 -2.33 1.81 -2.87
CA ASN A 49 -1.25 1.13 -3.61
C ASN A 49 -0.80 1.92 -4.85
N ASN A 50 -1.21 3.18 -4.99
CA ASN A 50 -0.79 4.02 -6.10
C ASN A 50 0.73 4.26 -6.07
N THR A 51 1.42 3.90 -7.15
CA THR A 51 2.89 3.97 -7.25
C THR A 51 3.45 5.36 -6.98
N ARG A 52 2.76 6.44 -7.39
CA ARG A 52 3.23 7.82 -7.19
C ARG A 52 3.13 8.25 -5.73
N VAL A 53 2.05 7.89 -5.05
CA VAL A 53 1.93 8.12 -3.59
C VAL A 53 3.02 7.34 -2.85
N ILE A 54 3.22 6.07 -3.19
CA ILE A 54 4.26 5.23 -2.60
C ILE A 54 5.65 5.83 -2.84
N GLN A 55 5.93 6.27 -4.07
CA GLN A 55 7.21 6.88 -4.42
C GLN A 55 7.48 8.13 -3.59
N ARG A 56 6.54 9.07 -3.55
CA ARG A 56 6.70 10.33 -2.80
C ARG A 56 6.84 10.09 -1.29
N LEU A 57 6.14 9.11 -0.72
CA LEU A 57 6.34 8.72 0.69
C LEU A 57 7.71 8.10 0.93
N ASN A 58 8.20 7.25 0.02
CA ASN A 58 9.54 6.70 0.12
C ASN A 58 10.63 7.78 -0.01
N GLU A 59 10.45 8.75 -0.91
CA GLU A 59 11.35 9.91 -1.05
C GLU A 59 11.33 10.79 0.20
N LEU A 60 10.14 11.03 0.77
CA LEU A 60 10.00 11.76 2.02
C LEU A 60 10.72 11.04 3.17
N TYR A 61 10.54 9.72 3.29
CA TYR A 61 11.25 8.94 4.29
C TYR A 61 12.77 9.02 4.09
N LYS A 62 13.27 8.76 2.88
CA LYS A 62 14.72 8.80 2.59
C LYS A 62 15.37 10.17 2.82
N SER A 63 14.63 11.26 2.60
CA SER A 63 15.17 12.61 2.76
C SER A 63 15.12 13.12 4.20
N THR A 64 14.20 12.59 5.02
CA THR A 64 14.00 13.05 6.40
C THR A 64 14.43 12.04 7.46
N GLU A 65 14.58 10.76 7.08
CA GLU A 65 14.68 9.59 7.96
C GLU A 65 13.59 9.57 9.06
N ASN A 66 12.46 10.26 8.83
CA ASN A 66 11.40 10.38 9.82
C ASN A 66 10.54 9.11 9.83
N GLU A 67 10.64 8.32 10.90
CA GLU A 67 9.96 7.03 10.98
C GLU A 67 8.44 7.16 11.01
N ASN A 68 7.90 8.34 11.39
CA ASN A 68 6.46 8.61 11.32
C ASN A 68 5.89 8.37 9.92
N VAL A 69 6.69 8.53 8.85
CA VAL A 69 6.28 8.19 7.49
C VAL A 69 5.97 6.69 7.37
N LEU A 70 6.87 5.82 7.84
CA LEU A 70 6.71 4.37 7.82
C LEU A 70 5.54 3.90 8.69
N PHE A 71 5.42 4.47 9.89
CA PHE A 71 4.31 4.18 10.79
C PHE A 71 2.97 4.65 10.22
N LEU A 72 2.93 5.77 9.48
CA LEU A 72 1.71 6.22 8.81
C LEU A 72 1.31 5.25 7.72
N MET A 73 2.27 4.83 6.89
CA MET A 73 2.04 3.83 5.85
C MET A 73 1.52 2.52 6.44
N TYR A 74 2.10 2.05 7.56
CA TYR A 74 1.65 0.85 8.26
C TYR A 74 0.20 0.96 8.72
N ASN A 75 -0.13 2.03 9.46
CA ASN A 75 -1.43 2.16 10.10
C ASN A 75 -2.56 2.48 9.10
N ARG A 76 -2.23 3.09 7.96
CA ARG A 76 -3.19 3.37 6.89
C ARG A 76 -3.24 2.27 5.82
N SER A 77 -2.42 1.23 5.95
CA SER A 77 -2.28 0.14 4.98
C SER A 77 -1.91 0.64 3.58
N ILE A 78 -1.03 1.64 3.53
CA ILE A 78 -0.45 2.16 2.28
C ILE A 78 0.70 1.25 1.88
N ALA A 79 0.85 1.01 0.58
CA ALA A 79 1.92 0.19 0.00
C ALA A 79 1.94 -1.27 0.47
N GLN A 80 0.80 -1.80 0.94
CA GLN A 80 0.74 -3.17 1.49
C GLN A 80 1.16 -4.26 0.50
N PHE A 81 1.12 -3.97 -0.81
CA PHE A 81 1.55 -4.88 -1.87
C PHE A 81 2.87 -4.49 -2.55
N HIS A 82 3.63 -3.56 -1.97
CA HIS A 82 4.88 -3.08 -2.56
C HIS A 82 6.08 -3.34 -1.64
N TYR A 83 7.10 -4.08 -2.12
CA TYR A 83 8.25 -4.47 -1.28
C TYR A 83 8.97 -3.29 -0.63
N SER A 84 9.10 -2.15 -1.33
CA SER A 84 9.96 -1.05 -0.87
C SER A 84 9.53 -0.50 0.49
N TYR A 85 8.24 -0.54 0.81
CA TYR A 85 7.73 -0.17 2.11
C TYR A 85 8.24 -1.13 3.20
N TYR A 86 8.07 -2.44 3.01
CA TYR A 86 8.57 -3.44 3.95
C TYR A 86 10.09 -3.40 4.10
N ALA A 87 10.81 -3.18 3.00
CA ALA A 87 12.26 -3.05 3.00
C ALA A 87 12.73 -1.82 3.79
N ASN A 88 12.16 -0.64 3.52
CA ASN A 88 12.49 0.59 4.25
C ASN A 88 12.17 0.46 5.74
N PHE A 89 11.06 -0.21 6.08
CA PHE A 89 10.66 -0.38 7.47
C PHE A 89 11.52 -1.42 8.21
N ALA A 90 11.94 -2.48 7.52
CA ALA A 90 12.90 -3.43 8.06
C ALA A 90 14.26 -2.76 8.29
N ASP A 91 14.75 -1.97 7.33
CA ASP A 91 16.01 -1.22 7.44
C ASP A 91 16.00 -0.27 8.65
N TYR A 92 14.90 0.46 8.87
CA TYR A 92 14.70 1.25 10.08
C TYR A 92 14.91 0.43 11.35
N PHE A 93 14.25 -0.73 11.46
CA PHE A 93 14.36 -1.58 12.65
C PHE A 93 15.75 -2.21 12.81
N ILE A 94 16.43 -2.53 11.71
CA ILE A 94 17.82 -2.99 11.73
C ILE A 94 18.73 -1.89 12.28
N LYS A 95 18.58 -0.64 11.81
CA LYS A 95 19.36 0.54 12.26
C LYS A 95 19.21 0.78 13.77
N VAL A 96 18.02 0.57 14.34
CA VAL A 96 17.78 0.70 15.79
C VAL A 96 17.97 -0.62 16.57
N CYS A 97 18.63 -1.61 15.95
CA CYS A 97 18.93 -2.92 16.54
C CYS A 97 17.71 -3.72 17.04
N ASN A 98 16.52 -3.47 16.48
CA ASN A 98 15.30 -4.21 16.77
C ASN A 98 15.03 -5.27 15.69
N TYR A 99 15.87 -6.30 15.63
CA TYR A 99 15.79 -7.32 14.59
C TYR A 99 14.50 -8.15 14.63
N ALA A 100 13.86 -8.28 15.80
CA ALA A 100 12.56 -8.95 15.91
C ALA A 100 11.46 -8.21 15.14
N ALA A 101 11.43 -6.88 15.21
CA ALA A 101 10.50 -6.07 14.41
C ALA A 101 10.86 -6.09 12.91
N ALA A 102 12.16 -6.13 12.57
CA ALA A 102 12.61 -6.29 11.19
C ALA A 102 12.17 -7.64 10.60
N ASP A 103 12.38 -8.75 11.31
CA ASP A 103 11.92 -10.09 10.89
C ASP A 103 10.39 -10.10 10.69
N TYR A 104 9.64 -9.57 11.66
CA TYR A 104 8.18 -9.51 11.58
C TYR A 104 7.69 -8.75 10.34
N ILE A 105 8.24 -7.57 10.04
CA ILE A 105 7.77 -6.75 8.93
C ILE A 105 8.15 -7.36 7.57
N LEU A 106 9.34 -7.99 7.47
CA LEU A 106 9.75 -8.73 6.26
C LEU A 106 8.82 -9.93 6.01
N ARG A 107 8.57 -10.77 7.04
CA ARG A 107 7.63 -11.90 6.94
C ARG A 107 6.21 -11.45 6.63
N LYS A 108 5.79 -10.28 7.14
CA LYS A 108 4.50 -9.68 6.78
C LYS A 108 4.44 -9.38 5.27
N GLY A 109 5.45 -8.72 4.71
CA GLY A 109 5.51 -8.44 3.27
C GLY A 109 5.51 -9.71 2.40
N ILE A 110 6.27 -10.73 2.82
CA ILE A 110 6.30 -12.04 2.13
C ILE A 110 4.92 -12.69 2.14
N ARG A 111 4.24 -12.75 3.29
CA ARG A 111 2.87 -13.32 3.41
C ARG A 111 1.83 -12.54 2.60
N MET A 112 2.05 -11.25 2.40
CA MET A 112 1.17 -10.38 1.60
C MET A 112 1.43 -10.53 0.09
N GLU A 113 2.35 -11.41 -0.34
CA GLU A 113 2.67 -11.65 -1.75
C GLU A 113 3.04 -10.36 -2.50
N CYS A 114 3.75 -9.43 -1.84
CA CYS A 114 4.06 -8.13 -2.43
C CYS A 114 4.94 -8.24 -3.69
N TYR A 115 4.84 -7.24 -4.58
CA TYR A 115 5.71 -7.13 -5.75
C TYR A 115 7.19 -7.18 -5.35
N ARG A 116 7.99 -8.02 -6.02
CA ARG A 116 9.42 -8.28 -5.72
C ARG A 116 9.67 -8.78 -4.30
N LYS A 117 8.78 -9.63 -3.74
CA LYS A 117 8.97 -10.27 -2.43
C LYS A 117 10.33 -10.96 -2.25
N GLN A 118 10.98 -11.40 -3.32
CA GLN A 118 12.34 -11.98 -3.26
C GLN A 118 13.34 -11.03 -2.59
N VAL A 119 13.25 -9.71 -2.80
CA VAL A 119 14.10 -8.73 -2.12
C VAL A 119 13.94 -8.83 -0.60
N LEU A 120 12.72 -9.09 -0.12
CA LEU A 120 12.45 -9.25 1.32
C LEU A 120 12.99 -10.58 1.85
N VAL A 121 12.94 -11.65 1.04
CA VAL A 121 13.54 -12.95 1.38
C VAL A 121 15.06 -12.79 1.54
N ASP A 122 15.72 -12.15 0.57
CA ASP A 122 17.17 -11.92 0.62
C ASP A 122 17.58 -11.04 1.81
N MET A 123 16.73 -10.09 2.21
CA MET A 123 16.95 -9.30 3.43
C MET A 123 16.77 -10.13 4.70
N LEU A 124 15.78 -11.03 4.73
CA LEU A 124 15.46 -11.88 5.87
C LEU A 124 16.61 -12.85 6.17
N GLU A 125 17.21 -13.45 5.13
CA GLU A 125 18.35 -14.37 5.25
C GLU A 125 19.61 -13.71 5.83
N LYS A 126 19.73 -12.39 5.72
CA LYS A 126 20.87 -11.61 6.24
C LYS A 126 20.68 -11.14 7.67
N LEU A 127 19.49 -11.33 8.26
CA LEU A 127 19.27 -10.96 9.65
C LEU A 127 20.09 -11.87 10.58
N PRO A 128 20.65 -11.34 11.68
CA PRO A 128 21.31 -12.18 12.67
C PRO A 128 20.30 -13.20 13.22
N LEU A 129 20.74 -14.45 13.40
CA LEU A 129 19.96 -15.51 14.04
C LEU A 129 19.60 -15.08 15.46
N GLN A 130 18.43 -14.48 15.65
CA GLN A 130 17.90 -14.11 16.95
C GLN A 130 16.73 -15.01 17.33
N GLN A 131 16.58 -15.23 18.63
CA GLN A 131 15.44 -15.96 19.19
C GLN A 131 14.15 -15.28 18.73
N ILE A 132 13.27 -16.09 18.13
CA ILE A 132 11.93 -15.68 17.69
C ILE A 132 11.19 -15.15 18.92
N VAL A 133 11.14 -13.82 19.07
CA VAL A 133 10.32 -13.18 20.11
C VAL A 133 8.86 -13.42 19.74
N ALA A 134 8.05 -13.83 20.71
CA ALA A 134 6.63 -14.11 20.52
C ALA A 134 5.92 -12.98 19.74
N ASP A 135 5.18 -13.37 18.69
CA ASP A 135 4.55 -12.50 17.68
C ASP A 135 3.72 -11.36 18.29
N GLU A 136 3.12 -11.59 19.46
CA GLU A 136 2.25 -10.62 20.14
C GLU A 136 2.99 -9.43 20.77
N ASN A 137 4.20 -9.64 21.29
CA ASN A 137 5.01 -8.55 21.84
C ASN A 137 5.58 -7.66 20.73
N VAL A 138 5.94 -8.25 19.59
CA VAL A 138 6.44 -7.52 18.42
C VAL A 138 5.34 -6.66 17.80
N ARG A 139 4.09 -7.13 17.72
CA ARG A 139 2.95 -6.34 17.21
C ARG A 139 2.73 -5.02 17.96
N LYS A 140 3.03 -4.97 19.26
CA LYS A 140 2.89 -3.73 20.05
C LYS A 140 3.86 -2.64 19.59
N VAL A 141 5.03 -3.01 19.05
CA VAL A 141 6.02 -2.06 18.50
C VAL A 141 5.42 -1.23 17.36
N PHE A 142 4.52 -1.81 16.58
CA PHE A 142 3.89 -1.17 15.42
C PHE A 142 2.68 -0.29 15.79
N LYS A 143 2.14 -0.44 17.01
CA LYS A 143 0.92 0.24 17.44
C LYS A 143 1.24 1.63 17.98
N ARG A 144 0.98 2.67 17.17
CA ARG A 144 0.97 4.08 17.62
C ARG A 144 -0.47 4.54 17.86
N LYS A 145 -0.74 5.36 18.89
CA LYS A 145 -2.07 5.96 19.11
C LYS A 145 -2.37 7.03 18.05
N SER A 146 -1.36 7.84 17.79
CA SER A 146 -1.37 8.85 16.74
C SER A 146 0.02 9.02 16.15
N ILE A 147 0.08 9.65 14.99
CA ILE A 147 1.31 9.96 14.26
C ILE A 147 1.26 11.43 13.88
N VAL A 148 2.33 12.18 14.11
CA VAL A 148 2.41 13.58 13.67
C VAL A 148 3.23 13.63 12.39
N LEU A 149 2.61 14.06 11.29
CA LEU A 149 3.25 14.22 9.99
C LEU A 149 2.48 15.27 9.16
N PHE A 150 3.17 16.04 8.31
CA PHE A 150 2.55 17.14 7.54
C PHE A 150 1.90 18.22 8.42
N ASN A 151 2.53 18.56 9.55
CA ASN A 151 2.00 19.49 10.55
C ASN A 151 0.58 19.13 11.04
N LYS A 152 0.22 17.85 10.95
CA LYS A 152 -1.09 17.31 11.30
C LYS A 152 -0.93 16.05 12.16
N GLU A 153 -1.83 15.87 13.11
CA GLU A 153 -1.96 14.62 13.85
C GLU A 153 -2.90 13.63 13.13
N TRP A 154 -2.41 12.41 12.95
CA TRP A 154 -3.10 11.29 12.34
C TRP A 154 -3.50 10.30 13.43
N VAL A 155 -4.73 10.39 13.93
CA VAL A 155 -5.25 9.48 14.96
C VAL A 155 -5.56 8.13 14.33
N ASN A 156 -4.97 7.06 14.88
CA ASN A 156 -5.19 5.71 14.39
C ASN A 156 -6.56 5.20 14.86
N GLN A 157 -7.54 5.27 13.96
CA GLN A 157 -8.80 4.55 14.09
C GLN A 157 -8.68 3.27 13.26
N GLU A 158 -8.98 2.10 13.85
CA GLU A 158 -9.01 0.84 13.11
C GLU A 158 -10.07 0.93 12.00
N ARG A 159 -9.63 1.22 10.78
CA ARG A 159 -10.48 1.17 9.58
C ARG A 159 -10.01 0.02 8.71
N SER A 160 -10.62 -1.14 8.91
CA SER A 160 -10.36 -2.33 8.09
C SER A 160 -10.98 -2.13 6.70
N TYR A 161 -10.15 -1.73 5.73
CA TYR A 161 -10.48 -1.81 4.31
C TYR A 161 -9.77 -3.02 3.71
N VAL A 162 -10.11 -4.21 4.20
CA VAL A 162 -9.60 -5.46 3.62
C VAL A 162 -10.55 -5.87 2.50
N SER A 163 -10.09 -5.80 1.25
CA SER A 163 -10.64 -6.67 0.19
C SER A 163 -9.56 -7.67 -0.19
N ASN A 164 -9.81 -8.95 0.12
CA ASN A 164 -8.95 -10.12 -0.01
C ASN A 164 -8.62 -10.57 -1.45
N LEU A 165 -8.55 -9.65 -2.42
CA LEU A 165 -8.32 -10.03 -3.82
C LEU A 165 -7.18 -9.19 -4.39
N VAL A 166 -5.97 -9.66 -4.10
CA VAL A 166 -4.74 -9.27 -4.80
C VAL A 166 -4.78 -9.91 -6.17
N VAL A 167 -4.63 -9.11 -7.22
CA VAL A 167 -4.50 -9.64 -8.59
C VAL A 167 -3.17 -9.17 -9.16
N HIS A 168 -2.37 -10.14 -9.62
CA HIS A 168 -1.08 -9.88 -10.26
C HIS A 168 -1.30 -9.72 -11.77
N CYS A 169 -0.84 -8.61 -12.36
CA CYS A 169 -0.84 -8.44 -13.82
C CYS A 169 0.41 -7.66 -14.26
N ASN A 170 1.13 -8.16 -15.27
CA ASN A 170 2.35 -7.56 -15.82
C ASN A 170 3.41 -7.18 -14.76
N GLY A 171 3.57 -8.00 -13.73
CA GLY A 171 4.48 -7.73 -12.63
C GLY A 171 3.99 -6.67 -11.63
N GLN A 172 2.82 -6.05 -11.80
CA GLN A 172 2.24 -5.12 -10.83
C GLN A 172 1.20 -5.83 -9.95
N CYS A 173 1.14 -5.46 -8.67
CA CYS A 173 0.17 -5.98 -7.71
C CYS A 173 -0.96 -4.98 -7.57
N PHE A 174 -2.15 -5.38 -7.97
CA PHE A 174 -3.35 -4.56 -7.93
C PHE A 174 -4.24 -5.03 -6.77
N GLY A 175 -4.79 -4.08 -6.00
CA GLY A 175 -6.04 -4.34 -5.28
C GLY A 175 -7.16 -4.62 -6.27
N LEU A 176 -8.19 -5.38 -5.87
CA LEU A 176 -9.34 -5.75 -6.72
C LEU A 176 -9.94 -4.57 -7.51
N MET A 177 -9.96 -3.38 -6.90
CA MET A 177 -10.45 -2.15 -7.54
C MET A 177 -9.53 -1.67 -8.66
N GLU A 178 -8.22 -1.73 -8.47
CA GLU A 178 -7.24 -1.36 -9.49
C GLU A 178 -7.21 -2.38 -10.64
N ARG A 179 -7.53 -3.66 -10.36
CA ARG A 179 -7.72 -4.68 -11.41
C ARG A 179 -8.98 -4.45 -12.23
N LYS A 180 -10.11 -4.13 -11.59
CA LYS A 180 -11.37 -3.83 -12.32
C LYS A 180 -11.20 -2.61 -13.23
N ALA A 181 -10.48 -1.59 -12.76
CA ALA A 181 -10.05 -0.47 -13.58
C ALA A 181 -9.17 -0.88 -14.77
N TYR A 182 -8.16 -1.72 -14.55
CA TYR A 182 -7.30 -2.22 -15.62
C TYR A 182 -8.06 -3.05 -16.67
N ASP A 183 -8.94 -3.95 -16.23
CA ASP A 183 -9.73 -4.80 -17.13
C ASP A 183 -10.74 -4.00 -17.97
N TYR A 184 -11.26 -2.91 -17.40
CA TYR A 184 -12.09 -1.96 -18.13
C TYR A 184 -11.28 -1.27 -19.24
N LEU A 185 -10.10 -0.72 -18.93
CA LEU A 185 -9.21 -0.05 -19.90
C LEU A 185 -8.77 -0.98 -21.05
N LYS A 186 -8.53 -2.26 -20.76
CA LYS A 186 -8.19 -3.26 -21.79
C LYS A 186 -9.38 -3.60 -22.69
N LYS A 187 -10.61 -3.62 -22.15
CA LYS A 187 -11.84 -3.86 -22.92
C LYS A 187 -12.25 -2.68 -23.78
N THR A 188 -11.96 -1.45 -23.36
CA THR A 188 -12.27 -0.23 -24.13
C THR A 188 -11.26 0.06 -25.23
N GLY A 189 -10.22 -0.77 -25.38
CA GLY A 189 -9.28 -0.68 -26.50
C GLY A 189 -8.31 0.50 -26.42
N ALA A 190 -8.07 1.03 -25.21
CA ALA A 190 -7.03 2.02 -24.98
C ALA A 190 -5.66 1.38 -25.27
N LYS A 191 -5.21 1.51 -26.52
CA LYS A 191 -3.87 1.14 -26.95
C LYS A 191 -2.86 2.00 -26.18
N ASP A 192 -1.76 1.35 -25.81
CA ASP A 192 -0.51 1.92 -25.27
C ASP A 192 -0.43 2.13 -23.76
N PHE A 193 -0.24 1.03 -23.03
CA PHE A 193 0.47 1.03 -21.74
C PHE A 193 1.34 -0.23 -21.54
N ALA A 194 1.99 -0.67 -22.61
CA ALA A 194 3.02 -1.71 -22.54
C ALA A 194 4.17 -1.35 -23.49
N GLY A 195 4.90 -0.32 -23.12
CA GLY A 195 6.26 -0.06 -23.57
C GLY A 195 7.11 0.16 -22.32
N ILE A 196 7.98 -0.81 -22.04
CA ILE A 196 8.96 -0.91 -20.93
C ILE A 196 8.41 -1.60 -19.67
#